data_AF-A0AA38ZA60-F1
#
_entry.id   AF-A0AA38ZA60-F1
#
_cell.length_a   1.000
_cell.length_b   1.000
_cell.length_c   1.000
_cell.angle_alpha   90.00
_cell.angle_beta   90.00
_cell.angle_gamma   90.00
#
_symmetry.space_group_name_H-M   'P 1'
#
loop_
_entity.id
_entity.type
_entity.pdbx_description
1 polymer ?
#
loop_
_entity_poly.entity_id
_entity_poly.type
_entity_poly.pdbx_seq_one_letter_code
_entity_poly.pdbx_strand_id
1 'polypeptide(L)'
;MLAPSNQLDGISGAALQMQRELQWFKEVESIVPPICKDLVNADGKRPSELFTEQHANLVKEGEKWMKDIAASSSFVAALIVTIMFAAAFTIPGGNDDTGAPIFLGNDLFMVFIISDSISLFSATTSVLMFLGILTSQYAENKFLTRLPTKLIIGLSTLFLSIATMMIAFCTALAILLKGRSTKVVIIPIILLACVPVTLFVLLQFPLLVEIFISTYGPGIFNRKIERWY
;
A
#
# COMPACT_ATOMS: atom_id res chain seq x y z
N MET A 1 -27.58 10.70 11.00
CA MET A 1 -28.30 9.77 10.09
C MET A 1 -27.29 9.39 9.02
N LEU A 2 -26.77 8.16 9.05
CA LEU A 2 -25.76 7.69 8.10
C LEU A 2 -26.34 7.75 6.67
N ALA A 3 -25.55 8.21 5.70
CA ALA A 3 -25.96 8.12 4.29
C ALA A 3 -26.21 6.65 3.92
N PRO A 4 -27.23 6.33 3.10
CA PRO A 4 -27.50 4.94 2.73
C PRO A 4 -26.28 4.32 2.04
N SER A 5 -25.91 3.10 2.46
CA SER A 5 -24.74 2.33 2.01
C SER A 5 -24.85 1.83 0.57
N ASN A 6 -25.51 2.60 -0.30
CA ASN A 6 -25.67 2.24 -1.69
C ASN A 6 -24.33 2.53 -2.38
N GLN A 7 -23.38 1.57 -2.33
CA GLN A 7 -22.28 1.31 -3.30
C GLN A 7 -20.96 0.73 -2.70
N LEU A 8 -20.89 0.13 -1.50
CA LEU A 8 -19.63 -0.49 -1.04
C LEU A 8 -19.85 -1.80 -0.24
N ASP A 9 -20.03 -2.91 -0.95
CA ASP A 9 -20.17 -4.28 -0.42
C ASP A 9 -18.84 -4.88 0.11
N GLY A 10 -18.09 -4.14 0.94
CA GLY A 10 -16.83 -4.67 1.48
C GLY A 10 -16.37 -4.01 2.78
N ILE A 11 -15.56 -4.73 3.56
CA ILE A 11 -14.92 -4.25 4.79
C ILE A 11 -13.98 -3.04 4.49
N SER A 12 -13.44 -2.93 3.27
CA SER A 12 -12.76 -1.73 2.77
C SER A 12 -13.66 -0.51 2.68
N GLY A 13 -14.95 -0.75 2.47
CA GLY A 13 -16.00 0.24 2.45
C GLY A 13 -16.10 1.02 3.75
N ALA A 14 -15.95 0.38 4.91
CA ALA A 14 -16.05 1.07 6.19
C ALA A 14 -14.96 2.14 6.36
N ALA A 15 -13.70 1.82 6.00
CA ALA A 15 -12.58 2.76 6.08
C ALA A 15 -12.74 3.94 5.11
N LEU A 16 -13.13 3.65 3.86
CA LEU A 16 -13.33 4.68 2.83
C LEU A 16 -14.59 5.52 3.08
N GLN A 17 -15.66 4.91 3.59
CA GLN A 17 -16.86 5.59 4.03
C GLN A 17 -16.55 6.52 5.19
N MET A 18 -15.81 6.07 6.21
CA MET A 18 -15.39 6.94 7.32
C MET A 18 -14.57 8.13 6.82
N GLN A 19 -13.64 7.89 5.88
CA GLN A 19 -12.85 8.95 5.27
C GLN A 19 -13.75 9.99 4.57
N ARG A 20 -14.75 9.53 3.80
CA ARG A 20 -15.69 10.40 3.08
C ARG A 20 -16.62 11.18 4.02
N GLU A 21 -17.18 10.53 5.04
CA GLU A 21 -18.04 11.19 6.05
C GLU A 21 -17.26 12.28 6.79
N LEU A 22 -15.99 12.02 7.10
CA LEU A 22 -15.13 13.00 7.77
C LEU A 22 -14.72 14.16 6.84
N GLN A 23 -14.48 13.90 5.55
CA GLN A 23 -14.30 14.95 4.54
C GLN A 23 -15.55 15.81 4.44
N TRP A 24 -16.74 15.21 4.37
CA TRP A 24 -18.01 15.93 4.33
C TRP A 24 -18.21 16.80 5.58
N PHE A 25 -17.95 16.25 6.77
CA PHE A 25 -18.05 16.99 8.02
C PHE A 25 -17.13 18.22 8.02
N LYS A 26 -15.87 18.07 7.59
CA LYS A 26 -14.92 19.19 7.48
C LYS A 26 -15.32 20.24 6.47
N GLU A 27 -15.87 19.82 5.33
CA GLU A 27 -16.38 20.72 4.33
C GLU A 27 -17.58 21.52 4.83
N VAL A 28 -18.55 20.88 5.49
CA VAL A 28 -19.70 21.57 6.12
C VAL A 28 -19.22 22.52 7.23
N GLU A 29 -18.30 22.06 8.09
CA GLU A 29 -17.68 22.87 9.13
C GLU A 29 -16.97 24.11 8.57
N SER A 30 -16.48 24.07 7.32
CA SER A 30 -15.85 25.21 6.65
C SER A 30 -16.85 26.26 6.14
N ILE A 31 -18.09 25.84 5.86
CA ILE A 31 -19.16 26.71 5.31
C ILE A 31 -19.89 27.43 6.43
N VAL A 32 -20.07 26.75 7.56
CA VAL A 32 -20.89 27.21 8.67
C VAL A 32 -20.18 28.33 9.47
N PRO A 33 -20.88 29.40 9.89
CA PRO A 33 -20.29 30.44 10.74
C PRO A 33 -19.61 29.89 12.00
N PRO A 34 -18.48 30.46 12.46
CA PRO A 34 -17.72 29.93 13.59
C PRO A 34 -18.56 29.71 14.85
N ILE A 35 -19.53 30.60 15.10
CA ILE A 35 -20.40 30.51 16.28
C ILE A 35 -21.19 29.20 16.34
N CYS A 36 -21.56 28.63 15.19
CA CYS A 36 -22.36 27.41 15.12
C CYS A 36 -21.54 26.13 15.36
N LYS A 37 -20.20 26.21 15.40
CA LYS A 37 -19.33 25.04 15.67
C LYS A 37 -19.39 24.61 17.13
N ASP A 38 -19.65 25.56 18.02
CA ASP A 38 -19.70 25.35 19.47
C ASP A 38 -21.13 25.31 20.02
N LEU A 39 -22.14 25.53 19.18
CA LEU A 39 -23.55 25.39 19.59
C LEU A 39 -23.87 23.93 19.90
N VAL A 40 -24.68 23.72 20.93
CA VAL A 40 -25.15 22.41 21.34
C VAL A 40 -26.57 22.15 20.84
N ASN A 41 -26.87 20.89 20.54
CA ASN A 41 -28.24 20.47 20.22
C ASN A 41 -29.11 20.35 21.51
N ALA A 42 -30.36 19.92 21.36
CA ALA A 42 -31.28 19.71 22.49
C ALA A 42 -30.77 18.71 23.53
N ASP A 43 -29.88 17.80 23.14
CA ASP A 43 -29.24 16.80 24.01
C ASP A 43 -27.93 17.31 24.64
N GLY A 44 -27.59 18.58 24.44
CA GLY A 44 -26.38 19.20 24.99
C GLY A 44 -25.08 18.83 24.27
N LYS A 45 -25.14 18.27 23.06
CA LYS A 45 -23.96 17.81 22.29
C LYS A 45 -23.58 18.80 21.19
N ARG A 46 -22.28 19.04 21.04
CA ARG A 46 -21.74 19.79 19.89
C ARG A 46 -21.78 18.96 18.61
N PRO A 47 -21.78 19.58 17.41
CA PRO A 47 -21.74 18.86 16.14
C PRO A 47 -20.59 17.84 16.03
N SER A 48 -19.41 18.16 16.55
CA SER A 48 -18.24 17.26 16.56
C SER A 48 -18.46 16.04 17.46
N GLU A 49 -19.01 16.24 18.66
CA GLU A 49 -19.32 15.17 19.61
C GLU A 49 -20.39 14.23 19.05
N LEU A 50 -21.44 14.80 18.45
CA LEU A 50 -22.50 14.02 17.82
C LEU A 50 -21.97 13.23 16.60
N PHE A 51 -21.05 13.81 15.83
CA PHE A 51 -20.42 13.12 14.70
C PHE A 51 -19.59 11.92 15.17
N THR A 52 -18.71 12.12 16.16
CA THR A 52 -17.89 11.06 16.77
C THR A 52 -18.76 9.92 17.30
N GLU A 53 -19.85 10.24 18.01
CA GLU A 53 -20.74 9.23 18.58
C GLU A 53 -21.48 8.43 17.50
N GLN A 54 -22.00 9.10 16.47
CA GLN A 54 -22.73 8.44 15.38
C GLN A 54 -21.82 7.56 14.49
N HIS A 55 -20.52 7.86 14.40
CA HIS A 55 -19.58 7.15 13.53
C HIS A 55 -18.60 6.24 14.30
N ALA A 56 -18.74 6.09 15.62
CA ALA A 56 -17.83 5.31 16.45
C ALA A 56 -17.66 3.85 15.99
N ASN A 57 -18.73 3.20 15.52
CA ASN A 57 -18.65 1.83 14.99
C ASN A 57 -17.91 1.79 13.64
N LEU A 58 -18.19 2.76 12.76
CA LEU A 58 -17.54 2.87 11.45
C LEU A 58 -16.03 3.11 11.58
N VAL A 59 -15.61 3.92 12.56
CA VAL A 59 -14.19 4.13 12.91
C VAL A 59 -13.54 2.82 13.34
N LYS A 60 -14.20 2.02 14.20
CA LYS A 60 -13.67 0.73 14.67
C LYS A 60 -13.51 -0.27 13.53
N GLU A 61 -14.50 -0.35 12.63
CA GLU A 61 -14.45 -1.23 11.46
C GLU A 61 -13.37 -0.81 10.48
N GLY A 62 -13.27 0.50 10.18
CA GLY A 62 -12.22 1.05 9.33
C GLY A 62 -10.81 0.87 9.91
N GLU A 63 -10.65 1.07 11.22
CA GLU A 63 -9.40 0.80 11.95
C GLU A 63 -8.99 -0.67 11.82
N LYS A 64 -9.93 -1.59 12.09
CA LYS A 64 -9.70 -3.02 12.02
C LYS A 64 -9.25 -3.43 10.62
N TRP A 65 -9.95 -2.96 9.59
CA TRP A 65 -9.60 -3.24 8.20
C TRP A 65 -8.18 -2.76 7.84
N MET A 66 -7.83 -1.52 8.21
CA MET A 66 -6.49 -0.99 7.94
C MET A 66 -5.40 -1.79 8.65
N LYS A 67 -5.64 -2.20 9.91
CA LYS A 67 -4.71 -3.05 10.66
C LYS A 67 -4.57 -4.43 10.05
N ASP A 68 -5.67 -5.06 9.64
CA ASP A 68 -5.67 -6.40 9.04
C ASP A 68 -4.90 -6.43 7.71
N ILE A 69 -5.12 -5.42 6.85
CA ILE A 69 -4.35 -5.26 5.60
C ILE A 69 -2.88 -4.95 5.89
N ALA A 70 -2.59 -4.04 6.82
CA ALA A 70 -1.22 -3.70 7.17
C ALA A 70 -0.46 -4.91 7.72
N ALA A 71 -1.09 -5.72 8.58
CA ALA A 71 -0.50 -6.92 9.17
C ALA A 71 -0.23 -8.00 8.11
N SER A 72 -1.23 -8.34 7.28
CA SER A 72 -1.08 -9.33 6.21
C SER A 72 -0.05 -8.90 5.16
N SER A 73 -0.05 -7.63 4.77
CA SER A 73 0.93 -7.10 3.81
C SER A 73 2.34 -7.00 4.40
N SER A 74 2.46 -6.67 5.70
CA SER A 74 3.75 -6.70 6.41
C SER A 74 4.37 -8.08 6.43
N PHE A 75 3.54 -9.11 6.66
CA PHE A 75 4.00 -10.49 6.66
C PHE A 75 4.58 -10.88 5.29
N VAL A 76 3.87 -10.56 4.20
CA VAL A 76 4.36 -10.79 2.83
C VAL A 76 5.64 -10.01 2.56
N ALA A 77 5.69 -8.72 2.93
CA ALA A 77 6.87 -7.88 2.74
C ALA A 77 8.09 -8.41 3.51
N ALA A 78 7.91 -8.86 4.75
CA ALA A 78 8.98 -9.44 5.56
C ALA A 78 9.55 -10.72 4.93
N LEU A 79 8.69 -11.59 4.38
CA LEU A 79 9.15 -12.77 3.63
C LEU A 79 10.00 -12.38 2.43
N ILE A 80 9.60 -11.35 1.68
CA ILE A 80 10.37 -10.85 0.54
C ILE A 80 11.74 -10.32 1.02
N VAL A 81 11.78 -9.53 2.09
CA VAL A 81 13.06 -9.06 2.66
C VAL A 81 13.98 -10.24 2.98
N THR A 82 13.48 -11.29 3.63
CA THR A 82 14.28 -12.46 3.96
C THR A 82 14.79 -13.20 2.72
N ILE A 83 13.93 -13.42 1.72
CA ILE A 83 14.27 -14.13 0.50
C ILE A 83 15.31 -13.36 -0.32
N MET A 84 15.10 -12.06 -0.53
CA MET A 84 16.03 -11.23 -1.29
C MET A 84 17.35 -11.05 -0.56
N PHE A 85 17.33 -10.82 0.75
CA PHE A 85 18.57 -10.73 1.53
C PHE A 85 19.41 -12.00 1.41
N ALA A 86 18.77 -13.18 1.48
CA ALA A 86 19.47 -14.44 1.23
C ALA A 86 20.01 -14.53 -0.20
N ALA A 87 19.20 -14.16 -1.21
CA ALA A 87 19.58 -14.18 -2.62
C ALA A 87 20.79 -13.30 -2.96
N ALA A 88 20.94 -12.16 -2.29
CA ALA A 88 22.11 -11.27 -2.42
C ALA A 88 23.43 -11.97 -2.04
N PHE A 89 23.40 -12.92 -1.10
CA PHE A 89 24.58 -13.68 -0.68
C PHE A 89 24.67 -15.07 -1.32
N THR A 90 23.56 -15.65 -1.77
CA THR A 90 23.55 -16.91 -2.53
C THR A 90 23.55 -16.62 -4.02
N ILE A 91 24.63 -15.98 -4.47
CA ILE A 91 24.81 -15.51 -5.84
C ILE A 91 24.63 -16.67 -6.85
N PRO A 92 23.80 -16.50 -7.90
CA PRO A 92 23.69 -17.48 -8.97
C PRO A 92 25.07 -17.76 -9.56
N GLY A 93 25.51 -19.02 -9.56
CA GLY A 93 26.83 -19.41 -10.05
C GLY A 93 27.95 -19.49 -9.01
N GLY A 94 27.78 -18.88 -7.84
CA GLY A 94 28.79 -18.85 -6.77
C GLY A 94 29.95 -17.88 -7.02
N ASN A 95 30.99 -18.05 -6.19
CA ASN A 95 32.20 -17.23 -6.23
C ASN A 95 33.38 -18.03 -6.79
N ASP A 96 34.33 -17.31 -7.39
CA ASP A 96 35.61 -17.88 -7.83
C ASP A 96 36.57 -18.06 -6.65
N ASP A 97 37.78 -18.57 -6.94
CA ASP A 97 38.84 -18.81 -5.95
C ASP A 97 39.34 -17.53 -5.26
N THR A 98 39.05 -16.35 -5.84
CA THR A 98 39.37 -15.04 -5.26
C THR A 98 38.24 -14.48 -4.40
N GLY A 99 37.09 -15.18 -4.37
CA GLY A 99 35.87 -14.74 -3.69
C GLY A 99 35.00 -13.79 -4.52
N ALA A 100 35.35 -13.53 -5.77
CA ALA A 100 34.57 -12.67 -6.66
C ALA A 100 33.43 -13.45 -7.33
N PRO A 101 32.25 -12.83 -7.55
CA PRO A 101 31.14 -13.46 -8.26
C PRO A 101 31.55 -13.95 -9.66
N ILE A 102 31.33 -15.23 -9.98
CA ILE A 102 31.77 -15.83 -11.25
C ILE A 102 31.17 -15.13 -12.48
N PHE A 103 29.98 -14.55 -12.33
CA PHE A 103 29.27 -13.83 -13.39
C PHE A 103 29.39 -12.31 -13.33
N LEU A 104 30.39 -11.75 -12.64
CA LEU A 104 30.54 -10.29 -12.47
C LEU A 104 30.51 -9.50 -13.79
N GLY A 105 31.03 -10.07 -14.89
CA GLY A 105 31.04 -9.46 -16.22
C GLY A 105 29.80 -9.74 -17.08
N ASN A 106 28.74 -10.36 -16.55
CA ASN A 106 27.53 -10.68 -17.30
C ASN A 106 26.45 -9.62 -17.04
N ASP A 107 25.90 -9.03 -18.10
CA ASP A 107 24.83 -8.02 -17.99
C ASP A 107 23.62 -8.54 -17.20
N LEU A 108 23.27 -9.83 -17.34
CA LEU A 108 22.17 -10.44 -16.58
C LEU A 108 22.44 -10.47 -15.07
N PHE A 109 23.71 -10.61 -14.67
CA PHE A 109 24.10 -10.60 -13.27
C PHE A 109 23.99 -9.20 -12.66
N MET A 110 24.33 -8.15 -13.42
CA MET A 110 24.09 -6.77 -13.00
C MET A 110 22.60 -6.47 -12.83
N VAL A 111 21.75 -6.92 -13.77
CA VAL A 111 20.29 -6.78 -13.64
C VAL A 111 19.76 -7.53 -12.42
N PHE A 112 20.30 -8.72 -12.12
CA PHE A 112 19.97 -9.48 -10.91
C PHE A 112 20.24 -8.68 -9.63
N ILE A 113 21.49 -8.21 -9.44
CA ILE A 113 21.90 -7.48 -8.22
C ILE A 113 21.11 -6.17 -8.05
N ILE A 114 20.89 -5.42 -9.13
CA ILE A 114 20.12 -4.17 -9.08
C ILE A 114 18.67 -4.45 -8.71
N SER A 115 18.05 -5.45 -9.34
CA SER A 115 16.64 -5.81 -9.08
C SER A 115 16.46 -6.36 -7.67
N ASP A 116 17.39 -7.18 -7.20
CA ASP A 116 17.43 -7.70 -5.83
C ASP A 116 17.47 -6.57 -4.79
N SER A 117 18.38 -5.62 -4.99
CA SER A 117 18.53 -4.44 -4.12
C SER A 117 17.26 -3.59 -4.08
N ILE A 118 16.67 -3.28 -5.24
CA ILE A 118 15.42 -2.50 -5.30
C ILE A 118 14.30 -3.25 -4.58
N SER A 119 14.21 -4.57 -4.79
CA SER A 119 13.21 -5.41 -4.15
C SER A 119 13.32 -5.35 -2.62
N LEU A 120 14.53 -5.50 -2.09
CA LEU A 120 14.82 -5.53 -0.66
C LEU A 120 14.52 -4.17 0.00
N PHE A 121 15.04 -3.07 -0.55
CA PHE A 121 14.80 -1.74 0.02
C PHE A 121 13.33 -1.34 -0.08
N SER A 122 12.66 -1.68 -1.18
CA SER A 122 11.23 -1.39 -1.36
C SER A 122 10.36 -2.21 -0.39
N ALA A 123 10.64 -3.50 -0.19
CA ALA A 123 9.95 -4.33 0.80
C ALA A 123 10.19 -3.82 2.23
N THR A 124 11.43 -3.46 2.57
CA THR A 124 11.75 -2.90 3.89
C THR A 124 10.99 -1.59 4.14
N THR A 125 10.92 -0.71 3.14
CA THR A 125 10.13 0.52 3.20
C THR A 125 8.64 0.21 3.41
N SER A 126 8.11 -0.81 2.73
CA SER A 126 6.74 -1.28 2.90
C SER A 126 6.45 -1.73 4.34
N VAL A 127 7.34 -2.55 4.93
CA VAL A 127 7.25 -2.99 6.33
C VAL A 127 7.22 -1.80 7.29
N LEU A 128 8.08 -0.80 7.10
CA LEU A 128 8.10 0.39 7.96
C LEU A 128 6.79 1.20 7.86
N MET A 129 6.22 1.34 6.67
CA MET A 129 4.95 2.03 6.47
C MET A 129 3.79 1.30 7.16
N PHE A 130 3.70 -0.02 7.00
CA PHE A 130 2.67 -0.83 7.65
C PHE A 130 2.85 -0.92 9.17
N LEU A 131 4.09 -1.03 9.67
CA LEU A 131 4.38 -0.92 11.09
C LEU A 131 3.91 0.44 11.63
N GLY A 132 4.10 1.50 10.84
CA GLY A 132 3.59 2.84 11.13
C GLY A 132 2.06 2.95 11.15
N ILE A 133 1.33 2.00 10.55
CA ILE A 133 -0.14 1.88 10.64
C ILE A 133 -0.53 1.08 11.89
N LEU A 134 0.18 -0.02 12.17
CA LEU A 134 -0.08 -0.88 13.33
C LEU A 134 0.23 -0.19 14.67
N THR A 135 1.25 0.66 14.70
CA THR A 135 1.70 1.40 15.91
C THR A 135 1.02 2.76 16.09
N SER A 136 0.31 3.26 15.09
CA SER A 136 -0.35 4.56 15.19
C SER A 136 -1.52 4.50 16.17
N GLN A 137 -1.56 5.41 17.14
CA GLN A 137 -2.79 5.68 17.90
C GLN A 137 -3.84 6.25 16.94
N TYR A 138 -4.92 5.50 16.73
CA TYR A 138 -6.06 5.85 15.88
C TYR A 138 -6.88 6.93 16.58
N ALA A 139 -6.85 8.13 16.03
CA ALA A 139 -7.73 9.23 16.39
C ALA A 139 -8.46 9.63 15.12
N GLU A 140 -9.74 9.98 15.20
CA GLU A 140 -10.62 10.25 14.04
C GLU A 140 -9.96 11.19 13.02
N ASN A 141 -9.31 12.27 13.46
CA ASN A 141 -8.64 13.23 12.58
C ASN A 141 -7.46 12.66 11.77
N LYS A 142 -6.86 11.52 12.15
CA LYS A 142 -5.75 10.90 11.41
C LYS A 142 -6.23 10.03 10.24
N PHE A 143 -7.52 9.68 10.19
CA PHE A 143 -8.12 8.89 9.10
C PHE A 143 -8.21 9.65 7.77
N LEU A 144 -8.19 10.98 7.78
CA LEU A 144 -8.37 11.77 6.57
C LEU A 144 -7.26 11.62 5.54
N THR A 145 -6.01 11.56 6.00
CA THR A 145 -4.84 11.65 5.11
C THR A 145 -3.69 10.79 5.58
N ARG A 146 -3.26 10.89 6.85
CA ARG A 146 -2.02 10.19 7.29
C ARG A 146 -2.11 8.67 7.20
N LEU A 147 -3.24 8.07 7.59
CA LEU A 147 -3.45 6.62 7.55
C LEU A 147 -3.59 6.09 6.10
N PRO A 148 -4.47 6.65 5.25
CA PRO A 148 -4.54 6.28 3.83
C PRO A 148 -3.23 6.49 3.08
N THR A 149 -2.52 7.60 3.30
CA THR A 149 -1.22 7.86 2.64
C THR A 149 -0.17 6.81 2.99
N LYS A 150 -0.05 6.43 4.27
CA LYS A 150 0.86 5.34 4.67
C LYS A 150 0.49 4.01 4.00
N LEU A 151 -0.81 3.72 3.89
CA LEU A 151 -1.30 2.50 3.25
C LEU A 151 -0.98 2.50 1.74
N ILE A 152 -1.21 3.63 1.05
CA ILE A 152 -0.85 3.80 -0.37
C ILE A 152 0.64 3.60 -0.57
N ILE A 153 1.49 4.27 0.21
CA ILE A 153 2.95 4.17 0.07
C ILE A 153 3.39 2.72 0.33
N GLY A 154 2.91 2.10 1.41
CA GLY A 154 3.27 0.73 1.76
C GLY A 154 2.88 -0.29 0.69
N LEU A 155 1.66 -0.19 0.15
CA LEU A 155 1.20 -1.08 -0.92
C LEU A 155 1.91 -0.83 -2.26
N SER A 156 2.26 0.43 -2.57
CA SER A 156 2.99 0.78 -3.79
C SER A 156 4.43 0.25 -3.76
N THR A 157 5.12 0.39 -2.62
CA THR A 157 6.48 -0.15 -2.47
C THR A 157 6.47 -1.68 -2.39
N LEU A 158 5.42 -2.30 -1.84
CA LEU A 158 5.24 -3.76 -1.89
C LEU A 158 5.09 -4.26 -3.34
N PHE A 159 4.29 -3.57 -4.14
CA PHE A 159 4.13 -3.91 -5.56
C PHE A 159 5.45 -3.83 -6.32
N LEU A 160 6.16 -2.71 -6.15
CA LEU A 160 7.47 -2.52 -6.78
C LEU A 160 8.43 -3.64 -6.39
N SER A 161 8.42 -4.03 -5.11
CA SER A 161 9.24 -5.13 -4.60
C SER A 161 8.92 -6.45 -5.29
N ILE A 162 7.65 -6.84 -5.35
CA ILE A 162 7.21 -8.09 -6.00
C ILE A 162 7.61 -8.11 -7.48
N ALA A 163 7.43 -7.00 -8.21
CA ALA A 163 7.82 -6.89 -9.61
C ALA A 163 9.33 -7.08 -9.78
N THR A 164 10.15 -6.40 -8.97
CA THR A 164 11.61 -6.52 -9.05
C THR A 164 12.13 -7.88 -8.56
N MET A 165 11.48 -8.50 -7.58
CA MET A 165 11.77 -9.88 -7.15
C MET A 165 11.56 -10.87 -8.30
N MET A 166 10.48 -10.74 -9.07
CA MET A 166 10.24 -11.60 -10.24
C MET A 166 11.29 -11.38 -11.34
N ILE A 167 11.72 -10.12 -11.56
CA ILE A 167 12.82 -9.82 -12.49
C ILE A 167 14.11 -10.49 -12.01
N ALA A 168 14.47 -10.33 -10.73
CA ALA A 168 15.65 -10.96 -10.14
C ALA A 168 15.60 -12.48 -10.31
N PHE A 169 14.47 -13.12 -9.99
CA PHE A 169 14.28 -14.56 -10.17
C PHE A 169 14.46 -15.01 -11.63
N CYS A 170 13.85 -14.30 -12.59
CA CYS A 170 14.02 -14.59 -14.02
C CYS A 170 15.48 -14.46 -14.48
N THR A 171 16.18 -13.41 -14.05
CA THR A 171 17.60 -13.22 -14.39
C THR A 171 18.51 -14.27 -13.76
N ALA A 172 18.28 -14.63 -12.49
CA ALA A 172 19.01 -15.69 -11.80
C ALA A 172 18.86 -17.04 -12.52
N LEU A 173 17.64 -17.39 -12.94
CA LEU A 173 17.39 -18.61 -13.71
C LEU A 173 18.02 -18.56 -15.11
N ALA A 174 17.97 -17.41 -15.78
CA ALA A 174 18.62 -17.25 -17.09
C ALA A 174 20.14 -17.42 -17.00
N ILE A 175 20.77 -16.95 -15.91
CA ILE A 175 22.19 -17.16 -15.63
C ILE A 175 22.46 -18.64 -15.36
N LEU A 176 21.68 -19.28 -14.47
CA LEU A 176 21.86 -20.68 -14.09
C LEU A 176 21.68 -21.65 -15.27
N LEU A 177 20.76 -21.35 -16.18
CA LEU A 177 20.43 -22.19 -17.35
C LEU A 177 21.26 -21.86 -18.60
N LYS A 178 22.21 -20.92 -18.51
CA LYS A 178 23.06 -20.50 -19.63
C LYS A 178 23.91 -21.69 -20.12
N GLY A 179 23.48 -22.33 -21.22
CA GLY A 179 24.22 -23.42 -21.89
C GLY A 179 23.41 -24.64 -22.35
N ARG A 180 22.13 -24.78 -21.98
CA ARG A 180 21.28 -25.94 -22.34
C ARG A 180 20.03 -25.48 -23.10
N SER A 181 19.61 -26.11 -24.21
CA SER A 181 18.48 -25.70 -25.10
C SER A 181 17.39 -24.90 -24.38
N THR A 182 17.57 -23.58 -24.35
CA THR A 182 17.11 -22.69 -23.26
C THR A 182 15.67 -22.22 -23.44
N LYS A 183 15.22 -22.13 -24.70
CA LYS A 183 13.92 -21.51 -25.01
C LYS A 183 12.73 -22.29 -24.46
N VAL A 184 12.79 -23.62 -24.48
CA VAL A 184 11.66 -24.48 -24.04
C VAL A 184 11.43 -24.41 -22.53
N VAL A 185 12.49 -24.18 -21.74
CA VAL A 185 12.39 -24.11 -20.25
C VAL A 185 12.19 -22.67 -19.77
N ILE A 186 12.82 -21.68 -20.41
CA ILE A 186 12.72 -20.27 -19.99
C ILE A 186 11.32 -19.70 -20.26
N ILE A 187 10.71 -20.01 -21.41
CA ILE A 187 9.37 -19.49 -21.79
C ILE A 187 8.29 -19.82 -20.73
N PRO A 188 8.09 -21.08 -20.29
CA PRO A 188 7.07 -21.38 -19.29
C PRO A 188 7.38 -20.76 -17.92
N ILE A 189 8.66 -20.59 -17.56
CA ILE A 189 9.02 -19.98 -16.28
C ILE A 189 8.74 -18.47 -16.28
N ILE A 190 9.04 -17.76 -17.37
CA ILE A 190 8.66 -16.36 -17.52
C ILE A 190 7.14 -16.22 -17.45
N LEU A 191 6.40 -17.12 -18.12
CA LEU A 191 4.94 -17.11 -18.09
C LEU A 191 4.40 -17.30 -16.66
N LEU A 192 5.01 -18.20 -15.90
CA LEU A 192 4.66 -18.43 -14.50
C LEU A 192 5.03 -17.25 -13.59
N ALA A 193 6.17 -16.59 -13.83
CA ALA A 193 6.59 -15.40 -13.09
C ALA A 193 5.68 -14.19 -13.34
N CYS A 194 4.99 -14.13 -14.48
CA CYS A 194 3.97 -13.12 -14.75
C CYS A 194 2.69 -13.32 -13.93
N VAL A 195 2.40 -14.53 -13.45
CA VAL A 195 1.15 -14.82 -12.72
C VAL A 195 1.05 -14.01 -11.41
N PRO A 196 2.04 -14.01 -10.50
CA PRO A 196 1.98 -13.18 -9.29
C PRO A 196 1.86 -11.68 -9.58
N VAL A 197 2.56 -11.16 -10.59
CA VAL A 197 2.53 -9.75 -10.95
C VAL A 197 1.15 -9.36 -11.49
N THR A 198 0.59 -10.16 -12.39
CA THR A 198 -0.75 -9.91 -12.96
C THR A 198 -1.84 -10.05 -11.90
N LEU A 199 -1.77 -11.04 -11.01
CA LEU A 199 -2.70 -11.17 -9.88
C LEU A 199 -2.62 -9.95 -8.96
N PHE A 200 -1.42 -9.46 -8.64
CA PHE A 200 -1.28 -8.27 -7.81
C PHE A 200 -1.86 -7.03 -8.50
N VAL A 201 -1.60 -6.84 -9.80
CA VAL A 201 -2.21 -5.76 -10.58
C VAL A 201 -3.73 -5.87 -10.58
N LEU A 202 -4.29 -7.05 -10.79
CA LEU A 202 -5.75 -7.21 -10.84
C LEU A 202 -6.43 -7.00 -9.48
N LEU A 203 -5.80 -7.43 -8.38
CA LEU A 203 -6.41 -7.39 -7.05
C LEU A 203 -6.10 -6.10 -6.28
N GLN A 204 -4.85 -5.64 -6.30
CA GLN A 204 -4.40 -4.54 -5.43
C GLN A 204 -4.45 -3.18 -6.12
N PHE A 205 -4.31 -3.12 -7.46
CA PHE A 205 -4.36 -1.86 -8.18
C PHE A 205 -5.72 -1.17 -8.08
N PRO A 206 -6.88 -1.86 -8.21
CA PRO A 206 -8.18 -1.23 -8.03
C PRO A 206 -8.32 -0.61 -6.64
N LEU A 207 -7.88 -1.34 -5.60
CA LEU A 207 -7.89 -0.87 -4.21
C LEU A 207 -6.98 0.36 -4.01
N LEU A 208 -5.79 0.36 -4.61
CA LEU A 208 -4.89 1.52 -4.58
C LEU A 208 -5.51 2.75 -5.26
N VAL A 209 -6.11 2.57 -6.44
CA VAL A 209 -6.78 3.64 -7.19
C VAL A 209 -7.95 4.19 -6.40
N GLU A 210 -8.74 3.32 -5.79
CA GLU A 210 -9.89 3.72 -4.98
C GLU A 210 -9.48 4.55 -3.75
N ILE A 211 -8.47 4.11 -2.99
CA ILE A 211 -7.95 4.87 -1.85
C ILE A 211 -7.33 6.19 -2.32
N PHE A 212 -6.61 6.18 -3.44
CA PHE A 212 -5.99 7.39 -4.00
C PHE A 212 -7.04 8.43 -4.40
N ILE A 213 -8.08 8.01 -5.14
CA ILE A 213 -9.19 8.90 -5.55
C ILE A 213 -9.98 9.37 -4.32
N SER A 214 -10.22 8.50 -3.33
CA SER A 214 -10.89 8.91 -2.08
C SER A 214 -10.08 9.94 -1.29
N THR A 215 -8.74 9.83 -1.31
CA THR A 215 -7.86 10.70 -0.52
C THR A 215 -7.51 12.02 -1.21
N TYR A 216 -7.24 11.98 -2.52
CA TYR A 216 -6.72 13.10 -3.31
C TYR A 216 -7.66 13.58 -4.41
N GLY A 217 -8.83 12.94 -4.56
CA GLY A 217 -9.84 13.33 -5.54
C GLY A 217 -10.45 14.70 -5.25
N PRO A 218 -11.27 15.22 -6.18
CA PRO A 218 -11.96 16.49 -5.99
C PRO A 218 -12.82 16.45 -4.72
N GLY A 219 -12.79 17.56 -3.95
CA GLY A 219 -13.60 17.71 -2.74
C GLY A 219 -15.09 17.55 -3.03
N ILE A 220 -15.85 17.14 -2.00
CA ILE A 220 -17.29 16.84 -2.11
C ILE A 220 -18.09 18.02 -2.65
N PHE A 221 -17.68 19.25 -2.31
CA PHE A 221 -18.18 20.45 -2.95
C PHE A 221 -17.21 20.90 -4.04
N ASN A 222 -17.72 21.04 -5.26
CA ASN A 222 -16.97 21.58 -6.39
C ASN A 222 -16.82 23.10 -6.21
N ARG A 223 -15.96 23.52 -5.29
CA ARG A 223 -15.75 24.91 -4.92
C ARG A 223 -14.34 25.33 -5.34
N LYS A 224 -14.24 26.38 -6.15
CA LYS A 224 -12.98 27.12 -6.32
C LYS A 224 -12.69 27.84 -5.00
N ILE A 225 -12.11 27.13 -4.04
CA ILE A 225 -11.61 27.77 -2.82
C ILE A 225 -10.33 28.50 -3.23
N GLU A 226 -10.37 29.83 -3.29
CA GLU A 226 -9.14 30.62 -3.29
C GLU A 226 -8.36 30.22 -2.04
N ARG A 227 -7.16 29.68 -2.26
CA ARG A 227 -6.23 29.40 -1.17
C ARG A 227 -5.88 30.75 -0.54
N TRP A 228 -6.42 31.00 0.64
CA TRP A 228 -5.91 32.05 1.51
C TRP A 228 -4.52 31.61 1.95
N TYR A 229 -3.51 32.18 1.29
CA TYR A 229 -2.10 32.10 1.68
C TYR A 229 -1.89 32.98 2.92
#